data_AF-A0AAX7TMU3-F1
#
_entry.id   AF-A0AAX7TMU3-F1
#
_cell.length_a   1.000
_cell.length_b   1.000
_cell.length_c   1.000
_cell.angle_alpha   90.00
_cell.angle_beta   90.00
_cell.angle_gamma   90.00
#
_symmetry.space_group_name_H-M   'P 1'
#
loop_
_entity.id
_entity.type
_entity.pdbx_description
1 polymer ?
#
loop_
_entity_poly.entity_id
_entity_poly.type
_entity_poly.pdbx_seq_one_letter_code
_entity_poly.pdbx_strand_id
1 'polypeptide(L)'
;MVYRRSMFRKNFPSKAFVCRLVLLCFHLNKRLVAMSMPKLSGESSEPPANSGASQIDEGTTAADVSDAGGENDPSSAGKFTEGEMAIHRIHRLACAAKKQMYVDPSSGYKVFTEYAHLQRGKCCGSACRHCPYGQVNVKDPATKKRFNSLFYV
;
A
#
# COMPACT_ATOMS: atom_id res chain seq x y z
N MET A 1 54.53 -1.96 -40.65
CA MET A 1 53.82 -1.75 -39.36
C MET A 1 52.82 -2.89 -39.19
N VAL A 2 52.96 -3.65 -38.09
CA VAL A 2 52.25 -4.91 -37.83
C VAL A 2 50.91 -4.62 -37.13
N TYR A 3 49.78 -5.02 -37.73
CA TYR A 3 48.46 -4.91 -37.10
C TYR A 3 48.21 -6.14 -36.22
N ARG A 4 48.38 -6.01 -34.89
CA ARG A 4 48.01 -7.05 -33.92
C ARG A 4 46.49 -7.14 -33.81
N ARG A 5 45.90 -8.20 -34.36
CA ARG A 5 44.48 -8.54 -34.24
C ARG A 5 44.24 -9.16 -32.86
N SER A 6 43.69 -8.38 -31.94
CA SER A 6 43.38 -8.80 -30.57
C SER A 6 42.31 -9.91 -30.55
N MET A 7 42.66 -11.06 -29.98
CA MET A 7 41.77 -12.21 -29.80
C MET A 7 40.91 -12.00 -28.54
N PHE A 8 39.77 -11.33 -28.67
CA PHE A 8 38.73 -11.35 -27.63
C PHE A 8 38.03 -12.72 -27.64
N ARG A 9 38.56 -13.69 -26.87
CA ARG A 9 37.84 -14.92 -26.54
C ARG A 9 36.78 -14.59 -25.50
N LYS A 10 35.53 -14.47 -25.94
CA LYS A 10 34.37 -14.35 -25.05
C LYS A 10 34.11 -15.71 -24.39
N ASN A 11 34.47 -15.84 -23.12
CA ASN A 11 34.11 -17.00 -22.28
C ASN A 11 32.61 -16.90 -21.93
N PHE A 12 31.77 -17.44 -22.79
CA PHE A 12 30.36 -17.65 -22.48
C PHE A 12 30.20 -18.97 -21.71
N PRO A 13 29.62 -18.99 -20.50
CA PRO A 13 29.34 -20.23 -19.80
C PRO A 13 28.40 -21.10 -20.67
N SER A 14 28.73 -22.38 -20.80
CA SER A 14 27.96 -23.29 -21.65
C SER A 14 26.50 -23.35 -21.18
N LYS A 15 25.57 -23.58 -22.13
CA LYS A 15 24.12 -23.70 -21.84
C LYS A 15 23.82 -24.73 -20.74
N ALA A 16 24.68 -25.76 -20.60
CA ALA A 16 24.61 -26.76 -19.55
C ALA A 16 24.85 -26.18 -18.14
N PHE A 17 25.72 -25.17 -18.00
CA PHE A 17 26.03 -24.54 -16.72
C PHE A 17 24.88 -23.64 -16.23
N VAL A 18 24.30 -22.86 -17.14
CA VAL A 18 23.11 -22.02 -16.85
C VAL A 18 21.92 -22.90 -16.47
N CYS A 19 21.71 -24.01 -17.19
CA CYS A 19 20.63 -24.94 -16.90
C CYS A 19 20.76 -25.60 -15.52
N ARG A 20 21.98 -26.03 -15.13
CA ARG A 20 22.23 -26.61 -13.79
C ARG A 20 21.97 -25.61 -12.66
N LEU A 21 22.32 -24.34 -12.83
CA LEU A 21 22.08 -23.32 -11.81
C LEU A 21 20.58 -23.04 -11.62
N VAL A 22 19.81 -22.95 -12.71
CA VAL A 22 18.35 -22.73 -12.66
C VAL A 22 17.63 -23.91 -11.98
N LEU A 23 18.03 -25.15 -12.29
CA LEU A 23 17.47 -26.34 -11.64
C LEU A 23 17.78 -26.39 -10.15
N LEU A 24 18.98 -25.98 -9.74
CA LEU A 24 19.37 -25.91 -8.32
C LEU A 24 18.54 -24.87 -7.55
N CYS A 25 18.32 -23.68 -8.14
CA CYS A 25 17.44 -22.66 -7.56
C CYS A 25 15.99 -23.12 -7.45
N PHE A 26 15.46 -23.83 -8.45
CA PHE A 26 14.10 -24.39 -8.40
C PHE A 26 13.93 -25.43 -7.28
N HIS A 27 14.93 -26.30 -7.08
CA HIS A 27 14.91 -27.30 -6.00
C HIS A 27 15.00 -26.68 -4.60
N LEU A 28 15.77 -25.60 -4.43
CA LEU A 28 15.83 -24.86 -3.17
C LEU A 28 14.50 -24.17 -2.84
N ASN A 29 13.85 -23.56 -3.83
CA ASN A 29 12.52 -22.95 -3.65
C ASN A 29 11.41 -23.98 -3.37
N LYS A 30 11.45 -25.17 -4.00
CA LYS A 30 10.49 -26.25 -3.72
C LYS A 30 10.60 -26.78 -2.29
N ARG A 31 11.80 -26.81 -1.70
CA ARG A 31 12.00 -27.21 -0.29
C ARG A 31 11.49 -26.18 0.71
N LEU A 32 11.57 -24.89 0.38
CA LEU A 32 11.15 -23.80 1.27
C LEU A 32 9.61 -23.69 1.40
N VAL A 33 8.88 -23.99 0.34
CA VAL A 33 7.39 -23.92 0.33
C VAL A 33 6.74 -25.08 1.10
N ALA A 34 7.43 -26.22 1.25
CA ALA A 34 6.88 -27.41 1.89
C ALA A 34 6.79 -27.34 3.43
N MET A 35 7.40 -26.33 4.08
CA MET A 35 7.45 -26.24 5.55
C MET A 35 6.40 -25.30 6.18
N SER A 36 5.52 -24.69 5.38
CA SER A 36 4.68 -23.58 5.86
C SER A 36 3.18 -23.83 5.69
N MET A 37 2.64 -24.90 6.29
CA MET A 37 1.18 -25.04 6.50
C MET A 37 0.87 -25.81 7.78
N PRO A 38 0.45 -25.15 8.88
CA PRO A 38 -0.35 -25.79 9.91
C PRO A 38 -1.78 -26.00 9.41
N LYS A 39 -2.30 -27.18 9.72
CA LYS A 39 -3.60 -27.72 9.31
C LYS A 39 -4.77 -27.00 10.00
N LEU A 40 -5.83 -26.78 9.24
CA LEU A 40 -7.14 -26.23 9.63
C LEU A 40 -7.91 -27.12 10.62
N SER A 41 -8.61 -26.47 11.56
CA SER A 41 -9.95 -26.83 12.05
C SER A 41 -10.63 -25.49 12.40
N GLY A 42 -11.77 -25.06 11.87
CA GLY A 42 -12.93 -25.79 11.39
C GLY A 42 -14.02 -25.62 12.44
N GLU A 43 -14.83 -24.56 12.36
CA GLU A 43 -16.18 -24.57 12.91
C GLU A 43 -17.06 -23.53 12.22
N SER A 44 -18.26 -23.99 11.85
CA SER A 44 -19.29 -23.32 11.07
C SER A 44 -20.40 -22.78 11.97
N SER A 45 -21.00 -21.64 11.62
CA SER A 45 -22.47 -21.46 11.62
C SER A 45 -22.86 -20.00 11.28
N GLU A 46 -23.40 -19.82 10.08
CA GLU A 46 -24.56 -19.03 9.60
C GLU A 46 -24.93 -17.63 10.18
N PRO A 47 -25.58 -16.75 9.37
CA PRO A 47 -25.86 -15.34 9.67
C PRO A 47 -27.27 -15.08 10.23
N PRO A 48 -27.61 -13.83 10.60
CA PRO A 48 -28.97 -13.36 10.34
C PRO A 48 -29.06 -12.02 9.60
N ALA A 49 -30.24 -11.88 9.00
CA ALA A 49 -30.68 -10.88 8.06
C ALA A 49 -31.11 -9.54 8.70
N ASN A 50 -31.22 -8.56 7.79
CA ASN A 50 -31.98 -7.31 7.80
C ASN A 50 -33.06 -7.13 8.90
N SER A 51 -33.20 -5.92 9.45
CA SER A 51 -34.33 -4.96 9.26
C SER A 51 -34.29 -3.83 10.30
N GLY A 52 -34.80 -2.65 9.92
CA GLY A 52 -35.56 -1.80 10.84
C GLY A 52 -34.88 -0.54 11.40
N ALA A 53 -35.54 0.59 11.15
CA ALA A 53 -35.21 1.94 11.59
C ALA A 53 -35.27 2.18 13.10
N SER A 54 -34.57 3.19 13.61
CA SER A 54 -35.20 4.36 14.26
C SER A 54 -34.18 5.42 14.66
N GLN A 55 -34.67 6.66 14.69
CA GLN A 55 -34.04 7.90 15.14
C GLN A 55 -33.99 7.99 16.68
N ILE A 56 -33.02 8.73 17.23
CA ILE A 56 -33.06 9.58 18.44
C ILE A 56 -31.72 10.38 18.47
N ASP A 57 -31.74 11.68 18.14
CA ASP A 57 -31.73 12.89 19.01
C ASP A 57 -30.38 13.14 19.75
N GLU A 58 -29.67 14.21 19.42
CA GLU A 58 -29.72 15.58 19.97
C GLU A 58 -29.17 15.68 21.42
N GLY A 59 -28.00 16.30 21.58
CA GLY A 59 -27.36 16.44 22.89
C GLY A 59 -25.94 17.02 22.85
N THR A 60 -25.87 18.33 22.64
CA THR A 60 -24.76 19.27 22.84
C THR A 60 -23.79 18.95 24.00
N THR A 61 -22.48 18.99 23.74
CA THR A 61 -21.53 19.74 24.57
C THR A 61 -20.46 20.38 23.70
N ALA A 62 -20.55 21.71 23.57
CA ALA A 62 -19.44 22.56 23.22
C ALA A 62 -18.41 22.50 24.35
N ALA A 63 -17.17 22.17 24.01
CA ALA A 63 -16.02 22.48 24.83
C ALA A 63 -14.91 22.88 23.87
N ASP A 64 -14.65 24.18 23.89
CA ASP A 64 -13.50 24.87 23.32
C ASP A 64 -12.20 24.08 23.53
N VAL A 65 -11.44 23.89 22.45
CA VAL A 65 -9.98 23.85 22.58
C VAL A 65 -9.41 24.84 21.57
N SER A 66 -8.95 25.92 22.16
CA SER A 66 -8.30 27.07 21.56
C SER A 66 -7.08 26.64 20.77
N ASP A 67 -7.09 27.05 19.51
CA ASP A 67 -5.94 27.22 18.63
C ASP A 67 -4.95 28.21 19.26
N ALA A 68 -3.74 27.76 19.56
CA ALA A 68 -2.62 28.61 19.93
C ALA A 68 -1.30 27.92 19.57
N GLY A 69 -0.49 28.60 18.75
CA GLY A 69 0.96 28.44 18.75
C GLY A 69 1.53 27.50 17.69
N GLY A 70 1.72 28.03 16.48
CA GLY A 70 2.72 27.50 15.57
C GLY A 70 4.12 27.74 16.14
N GLU A 71 4.69 26.72 16.78
CA GLU A 71 6.11 26.66 17.09
C GLU A 71 6.83 26.09 15.86
N ASN A 72 7.49 26.99 15.12
CA ASN A 72 8.46 26.58 14.11
C ASN A 72 9.73 26.12 14.82
N ASP A 73 9.75 24.85 15.24
CA ASP A 73 10.97 24.17 15.69
C ASP A 73 11.87 23.87 14.47
N PRO A 74 13.10 24.45 14.37
CA PRO A 74 14.00 24.23 13.24
C PRO A 74 14.65 22.83 13.19
N SER A 75 14.22 21.88 14.03
CA SER A 75 14.86 20.57 14.21
C SER A 75 14.11 19.37 13.59
N SER A 76 13.06 19.56 12.78
CA SER A 76 12.23 18.46 12.27
C SER A 76 12.70 17.85 10.94
N ALA A 77 13.86 17.18 10.98
CA ALA A 77 14.21 16.22 9.94
C ALA A 77 13.21 15.05 9.95
N GLY A 78 12.23 15.08 9.05
CA GLY A 78 11.54 13.90 8.52
C GLY A 78 10.60 13.13 9.45
N LYS A 79 9.88 13.77 10.37
CA LYS A 79 8.82 13.10 11.15
C LYS A 79 7.45 13.36 10.54
N PHE A 80 6.72 12.27 10.28
CA PHE A 80 5.33 12.32 9.81
C PHE A 80 4.42 12.85 10.90
N THR A 81 3.31 13.49 10.52
CA THR A 81 2.31 13.97 11.48
C THR A 81 1.49 12.80 12.03
N GLU A 82 0.93 12.98 13.24
CA GLU A 82 0.01 12.01 13.86
C GLU A 82 -1.17 11.69 12.93
N GLY A 83 -1.72 12.71 12.27
CA GLY A 83 -2.79 12.55 11.29
C GLY A 83 -2.38 11.67 10.10
N GLU A 84 -1.19 11.86 9.54
CA GLU A 84 -0.69 11.01 8.44
C GLU A 84 -0.54 9.55 8.86
N MET A 85 -0.07 9.30 10.09
CA MET A 85 0.05 7.95 10.65
C MET A 85 -1.31 7.29 10.86
N ALA A 86 -2.29 8.01 11.40
CA ALA A 86 -3.66 7.50 11.60
C ALA A 86 -4.32 7.11 10.27
N ILE A 87 -4.16 7.94 9.24
CA ILE A 87 -4.68 7.68 7.89
C ILE A 87 -4.05 6.41 7.32
N HIS A 88 -2.71 6.29 7.39
CA HIS A 88 -2.00 5.12 6.90
C HIS A 88 -2.43 3.85 7.65
N ARG A 89 -2.63 3.92 8.97
CA ARG A 89 -3.10 2.78 9.77
C ARG A 89 -4.49 2.30 9.33
N ILE A 90 -5.46 3.21 9.22
CA ILE A 90 -6.82 2.86 8.79
C ILE A 90 -6.82 2.30 7.37
N HIS A 91 -6.02 2.89 6.47
CA HIS A 91 -5.82 2.39 5.12
C HIS A 91 -5.30 0.94 5.13
N ARG A 92 -4.23 0.64 5.88
CA ARG A 92 -3.65 -0.72 5.96
C ARG A 92 -4.67 -1.72 6.49
N LEU A 93 -5.44 -1.37 7.51
CA LEU A 93 -6.52 -2.20 8.02
C LEU A 93 -7.60 -2.47 6.96
N ALA A 94 -7.98 -1.46 6.19
CA ALA A 94 -8.95 -1.61 5.10
C ALA A 94 -8.42 -2.50 3.96
N CYS A 95 -7.14 -2.37 3.59
CA CYS A 95 -6.49 -3.23 2.60
C CYS A 95 -6.41 -4.69 3.09
N ALA A 96 -6.01 -4.93 4.34
CA ALA A 96 -5.97 -6.27 4.94
C ALA A 96 -7.36 -6.93 4.95
N ALA A 97 -8.40 -6.15 5.22
CA ALA A 97 -9.79 -6.59 5.16
C ALA A 97 -10.37 -6.64 3.73
N LYS A 98 -9.57 -6.40 2.67
CA LYS A 98 -10.00 -6.38 1.26
C LYS A 98 -11.18 -5.43 0.99
N LYS A 99 -11.32 -4.37 1.78
CA LYS A 99 -12.35 -3.35 1.58
C LYS A 99 -11.98 -2.47 0.38
N GLN A 100 -12.99 -2.02 -0.36
CA GLN A 100 -12.77 -1.14 -1.51
C GLN A 100 -12.43 0.30 -1.09
N MET A 101 -12.94 0.74 0.07
CA MET A 101 -12.83 2.12 0.52
C MET A 101 -12.63 2.17 2.04
N TYR A 102 -12.09 3.30 2.50
CA TYR A 102 -12.04 3.69 3.92
C TYR A 102 -12.44 5.16 4.05
N VAL A 103 -12.78 5.59 5.26
CA VAL A 103 -13.04 7.01 5.55
C VAL A 103 -11.74 7.64 6.04
N ASP A 104 -11.27 8.69 5.36
CA ASP A 104 -10.11 9.46 5.79
C ASP A 104 -10.48 10.24 7.07
N PRO A 105 -9.89 9.95 8.24
CA PRO A 105 -10.22 10.62 9.50
C PRO A 105 -9.93 12.13 9.48
N SER A 106 -9.02 12.59 8.62
CA SER A 106 -8.66 14.00 8.53
C SER A 106 -9.62 14.79 7.63
N SER A 107 -10.17 14.17 6.59
CA SER A 107 -11.01 14.88 5.60
C SER A 107 -12.47 14.43 5.56
N GLY A 108 -12.82 13.32 6.20
CA GLY A 108 -14.15 12.71 6.16
C GLY A 108 -14.50 12.04 4.82
N TYR A 109 -13.64 12.12 3.82
CA TYR A 109 -13.93 11.55 2.49
C TYR A 109 -13.81 10.04 2.46
N LYS A 110 -14.65 9.40 1.64
CA LYS A 110 -14.49 7.99 1.29
C LYS A 110 -13.40 7.87 0.24
N VAL A 111 -12.26 7.31 0.63
CA VAL A 111 -11.07 7.15 -0.21
C VAL A 111 -10.93 5.69 -0.60
N PHE A 112 -10.60 5.43 -1.88
CA PHE A 112 -10.31 4.08 -2.34
C PHE A 112 -9.03 3.53 -1.70
N THR A 113 -9.04 2.25 -1.38
CA THR A 113 -7.87 1.53 -0.90
C THR A 113 -6.90 1.23 -2.05
N GLU A 114 -5.66 0.89 -1.69
CA GLU A 114 -4.66 0.42 -2.64
C GLU A 114 -5.15 -0.88 -3.28
N TYR A 115 -5.71 -1.78 -2.46
CA TYR A 115 -6.36 -3.01 -2.93
C TYR A 115 -7.41 -2.74 -4.02
N ALA A 116 -8.28 -1.74 -3.84
CA ALA A 116 -9.27 -1.36 -4.85
C ALA A 116 -8.61 -0.84 -6.14
N HIS A 117 -7.52 -0.09 -6.02
CA HIS A 117 -6.77 0.40 -7.17
C HIS A 117 -6.08 -0.74 -7.93
N LEU A 118 -5.47 -1.69 -7.23
CA LEU A 118 -4.85 -2.87 -7.82
C LEU A 118 -5.88 -3.73 -8.57
N GLN A 119 -7.06 -3.95 -8.00
CA GLN A 119 -8.14 -4.67 -8.69
C GLN A 119 -8.65 -3.91 -9.93
N ARG A 120 -8.74 -2.58 -9.84
CA ARG A 120 -9.18 -1.72 -10.94
C ARG A 120 -8.14 -1.64 -12.07
N GLY A 121 -6.86 -1.78 -11.75
CA GLY A 121 -5.75 -1.70 -12.71
C GLY A 121 -5.40 -0.28 -13.18
N LYS A 122 -6.03 0.78 -12.64
CA LYS A 122 -5.76 2.17 -13.05
C LYS A 122 -6.08 3.21 -11.97
N CYS A 123 -5.45 4.37 -12.08
CA CYS A 123 -5.74 5.55 -11.25
C CYS A 123 -7.18 6.05 -11.46
N CYS A 124 -7.90 6.29 -10.37
CA CYS A 124 -9.28 6.79 -10.43
C CYS A 124 -9.39 8.28 -10.78
N GLY A 125 -8.33 9.08 -10.57
CA GLY A 125 -8.32 10.53 -10.81
C GLY A 125 -8.83 11.39 -9.66
N SER A 126 -9.18 10.81 -8.52
CA SER A 126 -9.74 11.53 -7.34
C SER A 126 -8.70 11.90 -6.28
N ALA A 127 -7.41 11.99 -6.64
CA ALA A 127 -6.31 12.35 -5.73
C ALA A 127 -6.26 11.54 -4.41
N CYS A 128 -6.52 10.23 -4.50
CA CYS A 128 -6.42 9.33 -3.34
C CYS A 128 -4.99 9.31 -2.79
N ARG A 129 -4.85 9.35 -1.46
CA ARG A 129 -3.56 9.41 -0.77
C ARG A 129 -2.65 8.22 -1.11
N HIS A 130 -3.21 7.01 -1.13
CA HIS A 130 -2.48 5.76 -1.33
C HIS A 130 -2.67 5.18 -2.74
N CYS A 131 -2.50 6.01 -3.76
CA CYS A 131 -2.66 5.59 -5.15
C CYS A 131 -1.38 4.90 -5.65
N PRO A 132 -1.37 3.58 -5.93
CA PRO A 132 -0.17 2.88 -6.41
C PRO A 132 0.29 3.36 -7.79
N TYR A 133 -0.55 4.12 -8.49
CA TYR A 133 -0.29 4.69 -9.81
C TYR A 133 0.13 6.16 -9.76
N GLY A 134 0.62 6.67 -8.63
CA GLY A 134 1.22 8.01 -8.55
C GLY A 134 0.29 9.16 -8.97
N GLN A 135 -1.03 9.00 -8.79
CA GLN A 135 -2.03 10.00 -9.15
C GLN A 135 -1.97 10.48 -10.63
N VAL A 136 -1.56 9.60 -11.56
CA VAL A 136 -1.40 9.93 -13.00
C VAL A 136 -2.67 10.47 -13.67
N ASN A 137 -3.85 10.10 -13.21
CA ASN A 137 -5.13 10.51 -13.81
C ASN A 137 -5.78 11.71 -13.09
N VAL A 138 -5.08 12.35 -12.15
CA VAL A 138 -5.57 13.57 -11.48
C VAL A 138 -5.30 14.76 -12.40
N LYS A 139 -6.38 15.38 -12.88
CA LYS A 139 -6.32 16.48 -13.87
C LYS A 139 -5.77 17.78 -13.25
N ASP A 140 -6.27 18.13 -12.08
CA ASP A 140 -5.85 19.35 -11.40
C ASP A 140 -4.60 19.10 -10.54
N PRO A 141 -3.44 19.69 -10.88
CA PRO A 141 -2.23 19.54 -10.08
C PRO A 141 -2.38 20.07 -8.64
N ALA A 142 -3.26 21.04 -8.39
CA ALA A 142 -3.47 21.60 -7.04
C ALA A 142 -4.14 20.58 -6.10
N THR A 143 -4.92 19.64 -6.64
CA THR A 143 -5.55 18.58 -5.84
C THR A 143 -4.62 17.42 -5.52
N LYS A 144 -3.50 17.29 -6.25
CA LYS A 144 -2.57 16.17 -6.07
C LYS A 144 -1.99 16.19 -4.66
N LYS A 145 -2.08 15.05 -3.98
CA LYS A 145 -1.50 14.91 -2.64
C LYS A 145 0.01 14.72 -2.75
N ARG A 146 0.76 15.41 -1.88
CA ARG A 146 2.23 15.33 -1.83
C ARG A 146 2.66 13.88 -1.64
N PHE A 147 3.66 13.46 -2.41
CA PHE A 147 4.28 12.15 -2.25
C PHE A 147 5.11 12.15 -0.95
N ASN A 148 4.79 11.25 -0.03
CA ASN A 148 5.59 10.94 1.14
C ASN A 148 5.74 9.41 1.20
N SER A 149 6.77 8.89 1.88
CA SER A 149 6.98 7.43 1.87
C SER A 149 5.87 6.65 2.59
N LEU A 150 5.19 7.23 3.59
CA LEU A 150 4.03 6.59 4.25
C LEU A 150 2.89 6.25 3.29
N PHE A 151 2.67 7.08 2.27
CA PHE A 151 1.54 6.91 1.38
C PHE A 151 1.77 5.88 0.27
N TYR A 152 3.02 5.47 0.03
CA TYR A 152 3.41 4.61 -1.08
C TYR A 152 4.35 3.46 -0.64
N VAL A 153 3.90 2.71 0.39
CA VAL A 153 4.60 1.50 0.90
C VAL A 153 4.01 0.22 0.33
#